data_AF-A0AAD8NMP6-F1
#
_entry.id   AF-A0AAD8NMP6-F1
#
_cell.length_a   1.000
_cell.length_b   1.000
_cell.length_c   1.000
_cell.angle_alpha   90.00
_cell.angle_beta   90.00
_cell.angle_gamma   90.00
#
_symmetry.space_group_name_H-M   'P 1'
#
loop_
_entity.id
_entity.type
_entity.pdbx_description
1 polymer ?
#
loop_
_entity_poly.entity_id
_entity_poly.type
_entity_poly.pdbx_seq_one_letter_code
_entity_poly.pdbx_strand_id
1 'polypeptide(L)'
;MDNRTVVSDSTDVISGISGIESTHVLPSDVTALNRLSETLESILLEPVNSFSDAKIVVSGGREIAVHRCILSKRSTFFKNKFSEKNHNVKLEMKELASDREVGFDSVMSVLSYMYSGKIKGLNKDVCVCVDDECSHEACRPAVDFMVEVMYAFHVFQITEMVALWQRRLLDILDKASVDDVLVVLSIANTCGKSCEELYSKCIDILVKSDVDFVTLDKALPEQIVKQIIDSRFDLGLDKPGSSSFPNKHIKRVHRALDSDDVELVTMLLREGHTTLDGSCALHYAVAYADAKTTTELLDLALADVNHKNSRGFTVLHVAAMRKEPSIIVSLLTKGARPADLTPDGRKALQISKRLTKAVDYYKSNEDGKESTKGRLCIEILEQAERRNPLLGEASASLAMAGDDLRGKLLYLENRVALASLLFPMEAKVAMEIAQVEGTSEFTLESVYSQNLANAQRTVDLNDAPFMIKEEHLARLRALSKTVELGKRFFPRCSEVLNKIVDSEGHNWRNTPEERELKKQKYLQVQETLNKAFNEDKEEFDRSYAISSSSSSTSGVVTPQTVPFTFQK
;
A
#
# COMPACT_ATOMS: atom_id res chain seq x y z
N MET A 1 4.59 -27.52 58.39
CA MET A 1 3.89 -26.30 57.94
C MET A 1 4.93 -25.48 57.23
N ASP A 2 4.69 -25.30 55.92
CA ASP A 2 5.51 -24.70 54.87
C ASP A 2 5.64 -25.69 53.73
N ASN A 3 4.97 -25.42 52.61
CA ASN A 3 5.33 -25.97 51.31
C ASN A 3 5.00 -24.94 50.23
N ARG A 4 6.07 -24.27 49.77
CA ARG A 4 6.14 -23.46 48.56
C ARG A 4 5.74 -24.32 47.36
N THR A 5 4.79 -23.84 46.56
CA THR A 5 4.50 -24.40 45.24
C THR A 5 5.19 -23.54 44.20
N VAL A 6 6.22 -24.14 43.59
CA VAL A 6 6.94 -23.64 42.42
C VAL A 6 6.05 -23.89 41.20
N VAL A 7 5.75 -22.84 40.44
CA VAL A 7 5.10 -22.94 39.12
C VAL A 7 6.23 -23.08 38.09
N SER A 8 6.29 -24.24 37.44
CA SER A 8 7.25 -24.54 36.38
C SER A 8 6.68 -24.18 35.01
N ASP A 9 7.44 -23.36 34.27
CA ASP A 9 7.25 -23.08 32.85
C ASP A 9 7.50 -24.35 32.01
N SER A 10 6.66 -24.59 31.02
CA SER A 10 6.93 -25.56 29.95
C SER A 10 6.65 -24.91 28.60
N THR A 11 7.71 -24.32 28.05
CA THR A 11 7.88 -24.12 26.61
C THR A 11 8.39 -25.42 26.02
N ASP A 12 7.64 -26.06 25.13
CA ASP A 12 8.22 -27.12 24.29
C ASP A 12 7.81 -26.97 22.82
N VAL A 13 8.87 -27.03 22.02
CA VAL A 13 8.96 -26.96 20.57
C VAL A 13 8.55 -28.33 20.01
N ILE A 14 7.57 -28.36 19.10
CA ILE A 14 7.17 -29.61 18.45
C ILE A 14 8.08 -29.88 17.25
N SER A 15 8.95 -30.87 17.39
CA SER A 15 9.61 -31.56 16.27
C SER A 15 9.52 -33.07 16.47
N GLY A 16 8.91 -33.77 15.51
CA GLY A 16 9.26 -35.14 15.13
C GLY A 16 8.93 -36.29 16.10
N ILE A 17 7.73 -36.84 15.92
CA ILE A 17 7.19 -38.14 16.37
C ILE A 17 8.22 -39.28 16.52
N SER A 18 8.25 -39.94 17.68
CA SER A 18 7.92 -41.38 17.81
C SER A 18 7.92 -41.87 19.27
N GLY A 19 6.76 -42.34 19.76
CA GLY A 19 6.67 -43.36 20.80
C GLY A 19 6.17 -42.93 22.18
N ILE A 20 5.07 -43.58 22.58
CA ILE A 20 4.46 -43.67 23.93
C ILE A 20 3.47 -42.55 24.28
N GLU A 21 2.22 -42.73 23.82
CA GLU A 21 1.04 -42.05 24.38
C GLU A 21 0.80 -42.51 25.82
N SER A 22 1.20 -41.68 26.79
CA SER A 22 0.60 -41.70 28.12
C SER A 22 -0.71 -40.91 28.06
N THR A 23 -1.83 -41.61 27.91
CA THR A 23 -3.16 -41.01 28.05
C THR A 23 -3.40 -40.68 29.53
N HIS A 24 -2.96 -39.51 29.97
CA HIS A 24 -3.40 -38.94 31.25
C HIS A 24 -4.90 -38.61 31.14
N VAL A 25 -5.73 -39.47 31.72
CA VAL A 25 -7.17 -39.21 31.88
C VAL A 25 -7.34 -38.02 32.84
N LEU A 26 -7.72 -36.86 32.31
CA LEU A 26 -8.06 -35.69 33.11
C LEU A 26 -9.26 -36.02 34.02
N PRO A 27 -9.32 -35.48 35.26
CA PRO A 27 -10.48 -35.66 36.13
C PRO A 27 -11.79 -35.28 35.41
N SER A 28 -12.88 -36.00 35.71
CA SER A 28 -14.20 -35.82 35.05
C SER A 28 -14.67 -34.36 35.06
N ASP A 29 -14.41 -33.66 36.16
CA ASP A 29 -14.82 -32.26 36.36
C ASP A 29 -14.02 -31.31 35.47
N VAL A 30 -12.72 -31.57 35.28
CA VAL A 30 -11.88 -30.79 34.36
C VAL A 30 -12.34 -30.99 32.91
N THR A 31 -12.71 -32.22 32.56
CA THR A 31 -13.27 -32.53 31.24
C THR A 31 -14.60 -31.82 31.01
N ALA A 32 -15.48 -31.79 32.01
CA ALA A 32 -16.77 -31.08 31.93
C ALA A 32 -16.58 -29.56 31.80
N LEU A 33 -15.66 -28.96 32.56
CA LEU A 33 -15.34 -27.53 32.48
C LEU A 33 -14.69 -27.14 31.15
N ASN A 34 -13.83 -27.99 30.60
CA ASN A 34 -13.25 -27.78 29.27
C ASN A 34 -14.32 -27.79 28.17
N ARG A 35 -15.27 -28.73 28.23
CA ARG A 35 -16.42 -28.76 27.31
C ARG A 35 -17.30 -27.53 27.44
N LEU A 36 -17.56 -27.07 28.66
CA LEU A 36 -18.31 -25.82 28.88
C LEU A 36 -17.58 -24.62 28.29
N SER A 37 -16.28 -24.51 28.54
CA SER A 37 -15.41 -23.46 27.98
C SER A 37 -15.50 -23.40 26.44
N GLU A 38 -15.39 -24.55 25.78
CA GLU A 38 -15.50 -24.67 24.31
C GLU A 38 -16.89 -24.30 23.81
N THR A 39 -17.94 -24.72 24.53
CA THR A 39 -19.33 -24.40 24.16
C THR A 39 -19.62 -22.90 24.31
N LEU A 40 -19.12 -22.25 25.37
CA LEU A 40 -19.29 -20.80 25.52
C LEU A 40 -18.56 -20.04 24.41
N GLU A 41 -17.37 -20.50 24.03
CA GLU A 41 -16.63 -19.90 22.94
C GLU A 41 -17.32 -20.06 21.58
N SER A 42 -17.89 -21.23 21.28
CA SER A 42 -18.61 -21.45 20.02
C SER A 42 -19.83 -20.54 19.90
N ILE A 43 -20.53 -20.28 21.01
CA ILE A 43 -21.67 -19.34 21.06
C ILE A 43 -21.25 -17.90 20.66
N LEU A 44 -20.01 -17.50 20.93
CA LEU A 44 -19.48 -16.20 20.49
C LEU A 44 -19.19 -16.16 18.98
N LEU A 45 -18.71 -17.28 18.41
CA LEU A 45 -18.24 -17.35 17.02
C LEU A 45 -19.35 -17.68 16.01
N GLU A 46 -20.37 -18.42 16.42
CA GLU A 46 -21.49 -18.86 15.56
C GLU A 46 -22.82 -18.30 16.08
N PRO A 47 -23.18 -17.06 15.72
CA PRO A 47 -24.34 -16.37 16.31
C PRO A 47 -25.70 -16.87 15.82
N VAL A 48 -25.77 -17.93 15.02
CA VAL A 48 -27.02 -18.50 14.49
C VAL A 48 -27.80 -19.07 15.67
N ASN A 49 -28.81 -18.32 16.14
CA ASN A 49 -29.57 -18.54 17.39
C ASN A 49 -28.87 -18.06 18.69
N SER A 50 -28.01 -17.03 18.63
CA SER A 50 -27.44 -16.45 19.84
C SER A 50 -28.53 -15.76 20.68
N PHE A 51 -28.77 -16.26 21.90
CA PHE A 51 -29.53 -15.57 22.95
C PHE A 51 -28.79 -14.32 23.45
N SER A 52 -28.09 -13.63 22.55
CA SER A 52 -27.33 -12.42 22.81
C SER A 52 -28.29 -11.30 23.16
N ASP A 53 -27.93 -10.55 24.20
CA ASP A 53 -28.77 -9.51 24.79
C ASP A 53 -28.05 -8.16 24.87
N ALA A 54 -26.86 -8.08 24.25
CA ALA A 54 -26.09 -6.88 24.05
C ALA A 54 -25.21 -6.99 22.79
N LYS A 55 -24.68 -5.84 22.35
CA LYS A 55 -23.77 -5.73 21.21
C LYS A 55 -22.60 -4.81 21.54
N ILE A 56 -21.41 -5.16 21.07
CA ILE A 56 -20.24 -4.30 21.07
C ILE A 56 -19.97 -3.90 19.62
N VAL A 57 -19.90 -2.60 19.35
CA VAL A 57 -19.56 -2.08 18.02
C VAL A 57 -18.10 -1.68 18.00
N VAL A 58 -17.40 -2.21 17.01
CA VAL A 58 -16.01 -1.88 16.74
C VAL A 58 -15.91 -1.03 15.47
N SER A 59 -14.70 -0.55 15.22
CA SER A 59 -14.38 0.25 14.04
C SER A 59 -14.82 -0.37 12.72
N GLY A 60 -15.31 0.48 11.82
CA GLY A 60 -15.93 0.07 10.56
C GLY A 60 -17.39 -0.39 10.72
N GLY A 61 -18.02 -0.14 11.86
CA GLY A 61 -19.45 -0.43 12.11
C GLY A 61 -19.76 -1.92 12.29
N ARG A 62 -18.74 -2.75 12.49
CA ARG A 62 -18.93 -4.19 12.74
C ARG A 62 -19.50 -4.39 14.14
N GLU A 63 -20.61 -5.12 14.22
CA GLU A 63 -21.28 -5.44 15.48
C GLU A 63 -20.92 -6.85 15.95
N ILE A 64 -20.52 -6.98 17.20
CA ILE A 64 -20.25 -8.26 17.87
C ILE A 64 -21.38 -8.52 18.86
N ALA A 65 -22.13 -9.60 18.65
CA ALA A 65 -23.19 -10.03 19.55
C ALA A 65 -22.59 -10.63 20.84
N VAL A 66 -23.04 -10.19 22.01
CA VAL A 66 -22.50 -10.63 23.31
C VAL A 66 -23.59 -10.89 24.34
N HIS A 67 -23.23 -11.64 25.39
CA HIS A 67 -24.11 -12.06 26.48
C HIS A 67 -23.72 -11.33 27.76
N ARG A 68 -24.61 -10.48 28.27
CA ARG A 68 -24.36 -9.66 29.47
C ARG A 68 -24.01 -10.52 30.68
N CYS A 69 -24.70 -11.65 30.86
CA CYS A 69 -24.48 -12.54 32.00
C CYS A 69 -23.03 -13.08 32.07
N ILE A 70 -22.43 -13.41 30.91
CA ILE A 70 -21.06 -13.93 30.83
C ILE A 70 -20.07 -12.80 31.12
N LEU A 71 -20.20 -11.67 30.41
CA LEU A 71 -19.26 -10.55 30.55
C LEU A 71 -19.32 -9.91 31.94
N SER A 72 -20.52 -9.69 32.51
CA SER A 72 -20.67 -9.16 33.87
C SER A 72 -20.09 -10.07 34.95
N LYS A 73 -20.05 -11.39 34.71
CA LYS A 73 -19.44 -12.32 35.67
C LYS A 73 -17.92 -12.28 35.63
N ARG A 74 -17.34 -11.94 34.48
CA ARG A 74 -15.89 -11.96 34.20
C ARG A 74 -15.22 -10.60 34.34
N SER A 75 -15.98 -9.52 34.40
CA SER A 75 -15.46 -8.16 34.46
C SER A 75 -16.39 -7.24 35.25
N THR A 76 -15.81 -6.55 36.23
CA THR A 76 -16.50 -5.52 37.03
C THR A 76 -16.95 -4.35 36.16
N PHE A 77 -16.17 -4.01 35.14
CA PHE A 77 -16.52 -2.99 34.16
C PHE A 77 -17.85 -3.31 33.47
N PHE A 78 -17.98 -4.50 32.89
CA PHE A 78 -19.22 -4.90 32.23
C PHE A 78 -20.38 -5.09 33.20
N LYS A 79 -20.11 -5.57 34.43
CA LYS A 79 -21.13 -5.63 35.49
C LYS A 79 -21.77 -4.27 35.74
N ASN A 80 -20.94 -3.24 35.90
CA ASN A 80 -21.42 -1.88 36.14
C ASN A 80 -22.12 -1.32 34.89
N LYS A 81 -21.50 -1.43 33.71
CA LYS A 81 -22.07 -0.92 32.45
C LYS A 81 -23.42 -1.54 32.08
N PHE A 82 -23.64 -2.82 32.40
CA PHE A 82 -24.91 -3.48 32.12
C PHE A 82 -25.97 -3.27 33.19
N SER A 83 -25.59 -2.90 34.42
CA SER A 83 -26.57 -2.57 35.48
C SER A 83 -27.34 -1.28 35.24
N GLU A 84 -26.82 -0.37 34.41
CA GLU A 84 -27.41 0.94 34.13
C GLU A 84 -28.48 0.93 33.02
N LYS A 85 -28.60 -0.16 32.24
CA LYS A 85 -29.38 -0.18 31.00
C LYS A 85 -30.42 -1.32 30.98
N ASN A 86 -31.68 -0.97 30.75
CA ASN A 86 -32.80 -1.90 30.94
C ASN A 86 -33.02 -2.88 29.76
N HIS A 87 -32.80 -2.52 28.47
CA HIS A 87 -32.91 -3.48 27.34
C HIS A 87 -32.03 -3.12 26.11
N ASN A 88 -31.61 -4.13 25.35
CA ASN A 88 -30.85 -4.07 24.07
C ASN A 88 -29.61 -3.16 24.10
N VAL A 89 -28.62 -3.54 24.91
CA VAL A 89 -27.46 -2.68 25.19
C VAL A 89 -26.47 -2.68 24.02
N LYS A 90 -26.29 -1.52 23.40
CA LYS A 90 -25.21 -1.26 22.44
C LYS A 90 -24.07 -0.50 23.14
N LEU A 91 -22.85 -0.99 23.00
CA LEU A 91 -21.63 -0.38 23.51
C LEU A 91 -20.69 -0.09 22.35
N GLU A 92 -20.29 1.17 22.18
CA GLU A 92 -19.36 1.60 21.13
C GLU A 92 -17.93 1.54 21.67
N MET A 93 -17.05 0.72 21.08
CA MET A 93 -15.67 0.60 21.54
C MET A 93 -14.92 1.93 21.50
N LYS A 94 -15.24 2.80 20.54
CA LYS A 94 -14.67 4.15 20.45
C LYS A 94 -15.00 5.02 21.68
N GLU A 95 -16.16 4.80 22.30
CA GLU A 95 -16.54 5.48 23.55
C GLU A 95 -15.89 4.83 24.77
N LEU A 96 -15.68 3.52 24.73
CA LEU A 96 -15.05 2.78 25.84
C LEU A 96 -13.53 2.96 25.89
N ALA A 97 -12.90 3.13 24.73
CA ALA A 97 -11.47 3.17 24.52
C ALA A 97 -11.09 4.48 23.81
N SER A 98 -11.15 5.59 24.54
CA SER A 98 -11.00 6.95 23.97
C SER A 98 -9.58 7.27 23.51
N ASP A 99 -8.56 6.63 24.10
CA ASP A 99 -7.16 6.99 23.87
C ASP A 99 -6.59 6.31 22.62
N ARG A 100 -7.12 5.14 22.26
CA ARG A 100 -6.67 4.37 21.09
C ARG A 100 -7.79 3.51 20.52
N GLU A 101 -7.86 3.49 19.19
CA GLU A 101 -8.74 2.59 18.45
C GLU A 101 -8.30 1.12 18.61
N VAL A 102 -9.25 0.23 18.91
CA VAL A 102 -9.01 -1.21 19.07
C VAL A 102 -9.66 -1.96 17.91
N GLY A 103 -8.87 -2.74 17.17
CA GLY A 103 -9.34 -3.50 16.02
C GLY A 103 -10.28 -4.64 16.38
N PHE A 104 -11.10 -5.06 15.39
CA PHE A 104 -12.03 -6.18 15.54
C PHE A 104 -11.36 -7.46 16.06
N ASP A 105 -10.23 -7.85 15.48
CA ASP A 105 -9.53 -9.09 15.85
C ASP A 105 -9.00 -9.04 17.29
N SER A 106 -8.56 -7.88 17.75
CA SER A 106 -8.10 -7.63 19.12
C SER A 106 -9.26 -7.73 20.11
N VAL A 107 -10.41 -7.11 19.82
CA VAL A 107 -11.63 -7.25 20.64
C VAL A 107 -12.12 -8.70 20.67
N MET A 108 -12.14 -9.38 19.53
CA MET A 108 -12.51 -10.79 19.45
C MET A 108 -11.57 -11.69 20.25
N SER A 109 -10.26 -11.40 20.28
CA SER A 109 -9.30 -12.13 21.11
C SER A 109 -9.60 -11.99 22.60
N VAL A 110 -9.90 -10.76 23.05
CA VAL A 110 -10.28 -10.49 24.44
C VAL A 110 -11.60 -11.17 24.81
N LEU A 111 -12.61 -11.07 23.96
CA LEU A 111 -13.91 -11.72 24.19
C LEU A 111 -13.79 -13.24 24.18
N SER A 112 -13.02 -13.82 23.25
CA SER A 112 -12.71 -15.26 23.22
C SER A 112 -12.14 -15.73 24.57
N TYR A 113 -11.20 -14.97 25.17
CA TYR A 113 -10.73 -15.24 26.52
C TYR A 113 -11.84 -15.10 27.57
N MET A 114 -12.67 -14.06 27.52
CA MET A 114 -13.74 -13.87 28.51
C MET A 114 -14.78 -15.00 28.50
N TYR A 115 -15.06 -15.59 27.33
CA TYR A 115 -15.99 -16.71 27.19
C TYR A 115 -15.34 -18.05 27.55
N SER A 116 -14.15 -18.32 27.04
CA SER A 116 -13.49 -19.62 27.21
C SER A 116 -12.68 -19.72 28.52
N GLY A 117 -12.15 -18.61 29.01
CA GLY A 117 -11.09 -18.60 30.03
C GLY A 117 -9.73 -19.11 29.52
N LYS A 118 -9.60 -19.40 28.22
CA LYS A 118 -8.37 -19.92 27.61
C LYS A 118 -7.58 -18.76 27.01
N ILE A 119 -6.28 -18.72 27.32
CA ILE A 119 -5.36 -17.78 26.69
C ILE A 119 -4.91 -18.39 25.37
N LYS A 120 -5.27 -17.75 24.26
CA LYS A 120 -4.80 -18.15 22.93
C LYS A 120 -3.42 -17.55 22.64
N GLY A 121 -2.69 -18.21 21.75
CA GLY A 121 -1.47 -17.67 21.16
C GLY A 121 -1.78 -16.45 20.28
N LEU A 122 -0.74 -15.79 19.77
CA LEU A 122 -0.89 -14.71 18.81
C LEU A 122 -1.61 -15.23 17.56
N ASN A 123 -2.59 -14.46 17.08
CA ASN A 123 -3.28 -14.81 15.84
C ASN A 123 -2.32 -14.56 14.67
N LYS A 124 -1.78 -15.65 14.11
CA LYS A 124 -0.78 -15.59 13.03
C LYS A 124 -1.30 -14.86 11.80
N ASP A 125 -2.59 -14.92 11.51
CA ASP A 125 -3.16 -14.26 10.34
C ASP A 125 -3.07 -12.73 10.47
N VAL A 126 -3.19 -12.20 11.69
CA VAL A 126 -3.25 -10.75 11.94
C VAL A 126 -1.90 -10.17 12.39
N CYS A 127 -1.03 -11.01 12.94
CA CYS A 127 0.29 -10.61 13.47
C CYS A 127 1.44 -10.72 12.46
N VAL A 128 1.14 -11.05 11.19
CA VAL A 128 2.14 -11.23 10.13
C VAL A 128 2.12 -10.03 9.19
N CYS A 129 3.31 -9.52 8.85
CA CYS A 129 3.48 -8.46 7.87
C CYS A 129 3.75 -9.03 6.46
N VAL A 130 3.79 -8.17 5.45
CA VAL A 130 3.99 -8.59 4.04
C VAL A 130 5.46 -8.89 3.72
N ASP A 131 6.40 -8.50 4.57
CA ASP A 131 7.83 -8.68 4.31
C ASP A 131 8.24 -10.14 4.59
N ASP A 132 8.57 -10.87 3.52
CA ASP A 132 8.96 -12.28 3.55
C ASP A 132 10.26 -12.55 4.32
N GLU A 133 11.12 -11.53 4.47
CA GLU A 133 12.38 -11.61 5.22
C GLU A 133 12.20 -11.35 6.72
N CYS A 134 10.97 -11.06 7.16
CA CYS A 134 10.68 -10.74 8.56
C CYS A 134 10.43 -12.00 9.39
N SER A 135 11.06 -12.12 10.56
CA SER A 135 10.76 -13.19 11.53
C SER A 135 9.37 -13.09 12.18
N HIS A 136 8.68 -11.97 11.95
CA HIS A 136 7.38 -11.59 12.52
C HIS A 136 7.30 -11.56 14.06
N GLU A 137 8.42 -11.69 14.77
CA GLU A 137 8.44 -11.69 16.25
C GLU A 137 8.06 -10.33 16.86
N ALA A 138 8.51 -9.24 16.23
CA ALA A 138 8.28 -7.86 16.68
C ALA A 138 7.97 -6.92 15.50
N CYS A 139 7.29 -7.45 14.47
CA CYS A 139 6.84 -6.62 13.36
C CYS A 139 5.64 -5.75 13.78
N ARG A 140 5.37 -4.67 13.05
CA ARG A 140 4.33 -3.71 13.42
C ARG A 140 2.94 -4.35 13.61
N PRO A 141 2.46 -5.23 12.71
CA PRO A 141 1.22 -5.99 12.95
C PRO A 141 1.16 -6.74 14.28
N ALA A 142 2.27 -7.40 14.67
CA ALA A 142 2.34 -8.12 15.94
C ALA A 142 2.31 -7.16 17.14
N VAL A 143 3.11 -6.09 17.11
CA VAL A 143 3.15 -5.08 18.18
C VAL A 143 1.79 -4.40 18.31
N ASP A 144 1.18 -3.95 17.22
CA ASP A 144 -0.13 -3.29 17.25
C ASP A 144 -1.20 -4.22 17.83
N PHE A 145 -1.24 -5.49 17.40
CA PHE A 145 -2.18 -6.48 17.96
C PHE A 145 -1.97 -6.70 19.46
N MET A 146 -0.73 -6.90 19.90
CA MET A 146 -0.41 -7.14 21.31
C MET A 146 -0.77 -5.94 22.19
N VAL A 147 -0.47 -4.74 21.72
CA VAL A 147 -0.76 -3.50 22.44
C VAL A 147 -2.27 -3.22 22.47
N GLU A 148 -2.99 -3.45 21.37
CA GLU A 148 -4.45 -3.33 21.33
C GLU A 148 -5.14 -4.32 22.29
N VAL A 149 -4.69 -5.58 22.31
CA VAL A 149 -5.24 -6.60 23.21
C VAL A 149 -4.97 -6.24 24.68
N MET A 150 -3.74 -5.81 25.02
CA MET A 150 -3.42 -5.35 26.37
C MET A 150 -4.27 -4.15 26.78
N TYR A 151 -4.44 -3.17 25.90
CA TYR A 151 -5.27 -1.98 26.15
C TYR A 151 -6.75 -2.35 26.33
N ALA A 152 -7.29 -3.24 25.50
CA ALA A 152 -8.66 -3.73 25.65
C ALA A 152 -8.88 -4.46 26.99
N PHE A 153 -7.92 -5.27 27.45
CA PHE A 153 -7.96 -5.86 28.79
C PHE A 153 -7.93 -4.80 29.90
N HIS A 154 -7.15 -3.73 29.73
CA HIS A 154 -7.14 -2.61 30.65
C HIS A 154 -8.50 -1.90 30.70
N VAL A 155 -9.08 -1.56 29.55
CA VAL A 155 -10.41 -0.93 29.43
C VAL A 155 -11.49 -1.79 30.11
N PHE A 156 -11.44 -3.11 29.92
CA PHE A 156 -12.40 -4.03 30.54
C PHE A 156 -12.04 -4.42 31.99
N GLN A 157 -11.02 -3.81 32.58
CA GLN A 157 -10.59 -4.01 33.96
C GLN A 157 -10.22 -5.47 34.30
N ILE A 158 -9.53 -6.16 33.37
CA ILE A 158 -9.03 -7.53 33.56
C ILE A 158 -7.52 -7.49 33.81
N THR A 159 -7.15 -7.12 35.05
CA THR A 159 -5.77 -6.79 35.44
C THR A 159 -4.78 -7.95 35.30
N GLU A 160 -5.21 -9.19 35.57
CA GLU A 160 -4.39 -10.40 35.42
C GLU A 160 -3.91 -10.58 33.97
N MET A 161 -4.77 -10.26 33.00
CA MET A 161 -4.42 -10.32 31.59
C MET A 161 -3.51 -9.17 31.19
N VAL A 162 -3.71 -7.95 31.71
CA VAL A 162 -2.77 -6.84 31.48
C VAL A 162 -1.34 -7.23 31.89
N ALA A 163 -1.17 -7.84 33.07
CA ALA A 163 0.14 -8.28 33.56
C ALA A 163 0.76 -9.41 32.71
N LEU A 164 -0.06 -10.28 32.11
CA LEU A 164 0.43 -11.32 31.20
C LEU A 164 0.91 -10.73 29.87
N TRP A 165 0.12 -9.84 29.27
CA TRP A 165 0.46 -9.23 27.99
C TRP A 165 1.60 -8.21 28.12
N GLN A 166 1.74 -7.56 29.28
CA GLN A 166 2.93 -6.78 29.61
C GLN A 166 4.21 -7.62 29.47
N ARG A 167 4.24 -8.82 30.06
CA ARG A 167 5.40 -9.74 29.98
C ARG A 167 5.70 -10.14 28.53
N ARG A 168 4.67 -10.48 27.75
CA ARG A 168 4.84 -10.79 26.32
C ARG A 168 5.44 -9.63 25.53
N LEU A 169 5.04 -8.39 25.83
CA LEU A 169 5.61 -7.20 25.18
C LEU A 169 7.07 -6.97 25.59
N LEU A 170 7.42 -7.19 26.87
CA LEU A 170 8.79 -7.13 27.34
C LEU A 170 9.71 -8.10 26.58
N ASP A 171 9.26 -9.33 26.32
CA ASP A 171 10.04 -10.38 25.64
C ASP A 171 10.44 -10.02 24.20
N ILE A 172 9.67 -9.14 23.54
CA ILE A 172 9.90 -8.76 22.14
C ILE A 172 10.48 -7.35 21.98
N LEU A 173 10.56 -6.57 23.06
CA LEU A 173 10.83 -5.14 22.99
C LEU A 173 12.23 -4.81 22.44
N ASP A 174 13.23 -5.62 22.79
CA ASP A 174 14.60 -5.46 22.29
C ASP A 174 14.73 -5.77 20.78
N LYS A 175 13.72 -6.42 20.17
CA LYS A 175 13.65 -6.71 18.73
C LYS A 175 12.76 -5.73 17.97
N ALA A 176 11.97 -4.92 18.68
CA ALA A 176 11.05 -3.95 18.10
C ALA A 176 11.80 -2.73 17.54
N SER A 177 11.23 -2.05 16.54
CA SER A 177 11.79 -0.78 16.08
C SER A 177 11.54 0.33 17.09
N VAL A 178 12.34 1.39 17.06
CA VAL A 178 12.17 2.54 17.99
C VAL A 178 10.78 3.16 17.86
N ASP A 179 10.24 3.25 16.64
CA ASP A 179 8.89 3.76 16.39
C ASP A 179 7.79 2.82 16.95
N ASP A 180 8.08 1.52 17.08
CA ASP A 180 7.20 0.56 17.76
C ASP A 180 7.27 0.69 19.28
N VAL A 181 8.47 0.92 19.83
CA VAL A 181 8.67 1.15 21.28
C VAL A 181 7.90 2.40 21.73
N LEU A 182 7.85 3.47 20.93
CA LEU A 182 7.01 4.65 21.23
C LEU A 182 5.54 4.29 21.41
N VAL A 183 5.03 3.41 20.55
CA VAL A 183 3.62 2.97 20.59
C VAL A 183 3.34 2.08 21.79
N VAL A 184 4.29 1.22 22.16
CA VAL A 184 4.22 0.43 23.39
C VAL A 184 4.24 1.34 24.63
N LEU A 185 5.13 2.34 24.67
CA LEU A 185 5.23 3.29 25.78
C LEU A 185 3.96 4.10 25.97
N SER A 186 3.36 4.61 24.89
CA SER A 186 2.11 5.38 24.94
C SER A 186 1.00 4.60 25.65
N ILE A 187 0.88 3.31 25.38
CA ILE A 187 -0.14 2.46 26.00
C ILE A 187 0.28 1.99 27.39
N ALA A 188 1.55 1.72 27.64
CA ALA A 188 2.04 1.45 28.99
C ALA A 188 1.73 2.63 29.94
N ASN A 189 1.92 3.87 29.46
CA ASN A 189 1.54 5.08 30.19
C ASN A 189 0.03 5.16 30.47
N THR A 190 -0.80 4.86 29.46
CA THR A 190 -2.27 4.87 29.59
C THR A 190 -2.75 3.82 30.59
N CYS A 191 -2.15 2.63 30.59
CA CYS A 191 -2.45 1.56 31.54
C CYS A 191 -1.96 1.84 32.98
N GLY A 192 -1.12 2.85 33.17
CA GLY A 192 -0.64 3.32 34.46
C GLY A 192 0.15 2.26 35.25
N LYS A 193 -0.13 2.15 36.55
CA LYS A 193 0.66 1.32 37.49
C LYS A 193 0.74 -0.17 37.11
N SER A 194 -0.23 -0.70 36.38
CA SER A 194 -0.19 -2.10 35.92
C SER A 194 0.88 -2.37 34.86
N CYS A 195 1.46 -1.31 34.29
CA CYS A 195 2.44 -1.39 33.21
C CYS A 195 3.81 -0.74 33.55
N GLU A 196 4.14 -0.57 34.84
CA GLU A 196 5.32 0.19 35.29
C GLU A 196 6.66 -0.41 34.80
N GLU A 197 6.77 -1.73 34.77
CA GLU A 197 7.99 -2.42 34.30
C GLU A 197 8.19 -2.20 32.80
N LEU A 198 7.11 -2.36 32.01
CA LEU A 198 7.13 -2.12 30.57
C LEU A 198 7.39 -0.65 30.24
N TYR A 199 6.77 0.27 30.98
CA TYR A 199 7.01 1.71 30.88
C TYR A 199 8.50 2.01 31.08
N SER A 200 9.09 1.53 32.18
CA SER A 200 10.48 1.80 32.54
C SER A 200 11.45 1.27 31.49
N LYS A 201 11.25 0.02 31.03
CA LYS A 201 12.08 -0.56 29.97
C LYS A 201 11.95 0.18 28.64
N CYS A 202 10.74 0.64 28.27
CA CYS A 202 10.57 1.47 27.07
C CYS A 202 11.33 2.80 27.16
N ILE A 203 11.25 3.49 28.32
CA ILE A 203 12.02 4.71 28.57
C ILE A 203 13.52 4.45 28.42
N ASP A 204 14.04 3.38 29.01
CA ASP A 204 15.46 3.03 28.92
C ASP A 204 15.93 2.81 27.47
N ILE A 205 15.11 2.17 26.64
CA ILE A 205 15.41 1.98 25.21
C ILE A 205 15.39 3.32 24.48
N LEU A 206 14.36 4.15 24.69
CA LEU A 206 14.22 5.42 23.99
C LEU A 206 15.31 6.42 24.36
N VAL A 207 15.71 6.48 25.63
CA VAL A 207 16.83 7.31 26.11
C VAL A 207 18.12 6.97 25.35
N LYS A 208 18.38 5.69 25.08
CA LYS A 208 19.59 5.22 24.38
C LYS A 208 19.48 5.22 22.85
N SER A 209 18.29 5.45 22.30
CA SER A 209 18.03 5.43 20.87
C SER A 209 18.33 6.77 20.18
N ASP A 210 18.36 6.74 18.86
CA ASP A 210 18.59 7.90 17.98
C ASP A 210 17.31 8.69 17.63
N VAL A 211 16.18 8.41 18.30
CA VAL A 211 14.93 9.14 18.02
C VAL A 211 15.08 10.63 18.33
N ASP A 212 14.67 11.45 17.36
CA ASP A 212 14.77 12.90 17.43
C ASP A 212 13.65 13.51 18.29
N PHE A 213 13.90 14.75 18.77
CA PHE A 213 12.95 15.46 19.61
C PHE A 213 11.57 15.63 18.97
N VAL A 214 11.50 15.88 17.66
CA VAL A 214 10.22 16.14 16.98
C VAL A 214 9.35 14.89 17.00
N THR A 215 9.93 13.74 16.72
CA THR A 215 9.24 12.45 16.80
C THR A 215 8.74 12.16 18.21
N LEU A 216 9.56 12.44 19.25
CA LEU A 216 9.13 12.31 20.65
C LEU A 216 7.97 13.26 20.99
N ASP A 217 8.08 14.53 20.63
CA ASP A 217 7.10 15.60 20.91
C ASP A 217 5.74 15.32 20.25
N LYS A 218 5.74 14.75 19.05
CA LYS A 218 4.51 14.38 18.34
C LYS A 218 3.90 13.06 18.84
N ALA A 219 4.71 12.13 19.35
CA ALA A 219 4.24 10.80 19.76
C ALA A 219 3.83 10.70 21.24
N LEU A 220 4.39 11.53 22.12
CA LEU A 220 4.27 11.36 23.57
C LEU A 220 3.83 12.65 24.29
N PRO A 221 3.16 12.52 25.46
CA PRO A 221 2.88 13.65 26.35
C PRO A 221 4.16 14.40 26.79
N GLU A 222 4.06 15.73 26.93
CA GLU A 222 5.18 16.63 27.27
C GLU A 222 5.98 16.17 28.50
N GLN A 223 5.30 15.66 29.53
CA GLN A 223 5.94 15.17 30.76
C GLN A 223 6.91 14.01 30.50
N ILE A 224 6.52 13.08 29.61
CA ILE A 224 7.32 11.91 29.26
C ILE A 224 8.48 12.31 28.35
N VAL A 225 8.22 13.21 27.39
CA VAL A 225 9.28 13.77 26.53
C VAL A 225 10.34 14.43 27.38
N LYS A 226 9.93 15.28 28.34
CA LYS A 226 10.85 15.91 29.28
C LYS A 226 11.65 14.89 30.08
N GLN A 227 10.99 13.85 30.61
CA GLN A 227 11.68 12.78 31.33
C GLN A 227 12.78 12.11 30.48
N ILE A 228 12.48 11.77 29.22
CA ILE A 228 13.44 11.14 28.31
C ILE A 228 14.61 12.08 28.04
N ILE A 229 14.32 13.35 27.75
CA ILE A 229 15.33 14.36 27.43
C ILE A 229 16.24 14.66 28.62
N ASP A 230 15.68 14.87 29.82
CA ASP A 230 16.46 15.10 31.04
C ASP A 230 17.37 13.88 31.32
N SER A 231 16.87 12.66 31.15
CA SER A 231 17.67 11.43 31.28
C SER A 231 18.81 11.33 30.27
N ARG A 232 18.60 11.79 29.02
CA ARG A 232 19.66 11.85 27.99
C ARG A 232 20.75 12.83 28.36
N PHE A 233 20.41 13.98 28.95
CA PHE A 233 21.38 14.95 29.44
C PHE A 233 22.19 14.39 30.61
N ASP A 234 21.54 13.73 31.57
CA ASP A 234 22.21 13.13 32.73
C ASP A 234 23.23 12.06 32.33
N LEU A 235 22.94 11.30 31.27
CA LEU A 235 23.84 10.31 30.68
C LEU A 235 24.89 10.92 29.73
N GLY A 236 24.86 12.23 29.48
CA GLY A 236 25.75 12.92 28.55
C GLY A 236 25.58 12.52 27.09
N LEU A 237 24.43 11.94 26.72
CA LEU A 237 24.09 11.54 25.35
C LEU A 237 23.73 12.75 24.50
N ASP A 238 23.08 13.75 25.09
CA ASP A 238 22.77 15.03 24.46
C ASP A 238 23.59 16.16 25.10
N LYS A 239 24.10 17.09 24.27
CA LYS A 239 24.76 18.32 24.73
C LYS A 239 23.84 19.53 24.53
N PRO A 240 23.85 20.54 25.43
CA PRO A 240 23.14 21.79 25.20
C PRO A 240 23.65 22.45 23.92
N GLY A 241 22.78 22.60 22.90
CA GLY A 241 23.15 23.10 21.57
C GLY A 241 23.45 22.02 20.51
N SER A 242 23.25 20.74 20.82
CA SER A 242 23.23 19.64 19.84
C SER A 242 22.10 19.83 18.82
N SER A 243 22.32 19.37 17.57
CA SER A 243 21.34 19.35 16.48
C SER A 243 20.07 18.53 16.78
N SER A 244 20.04 17.83 17.91
CA SER A 244 18.90 17.05 18.42
C SER A 244 17.66 17.90 18.70
N PHE A 245 17.83 19.19 19.01
CA PHE A 245 16.72 20.10 19.29
C PHE A 245 16.48 21.06 18.12
N PRO A 246 15.26 21.13 17.56
CA PRO A 246 14.93 22.18 16.63
C PRO A 246 15.07 23.53 17.34
N ASN A 247 15.94 24.39 16.81
CA ASN A 247 16.12 25.72 17.35
C ASN A 247 14.79 26.52 17.25
N LYS A 248 14.71 27.66 17.94
CA LYS A 248 13.47 28.48 17.98
C LYS A 248 12.95 28.82 16.57
N HIS A 249 13.86 28.95 15.60
CA HIS A 249 13.51 29.22 14.21
C HIS A 249 12.86 28.02 13.53
N ILE A 250 13.48 26.84 13.58
CA ILE A 250 12.93 25.58 13.03
C ILE A 250 11.56 25.27 13.66
N LYS A 251 11.38 25.49 14.97
CA LYS A 251 10.08 25.34 15.63
C LYS A 251 8.99 26.24 15.05
N ARG A 252 9.33 27.46 14.59
CA ARG A 252 8.36 28.35 13.91
C ARG A 252 8.00 27.83 12.53
N VAL A 253 8.98 27.32 11.77
CA VAL A 253 8.74 26.68 10.47
C VAL A 253 7.81 25.47 10.62
N HIS A 254 8.06 24.61 11.61
CA HIS A 254 7.19 23.47 11.91
C HIS A 254 5.77 23.89 12.29
N ARG A 255 5.60 24.96 13.09
CA ARG A 255 4.27 25.49 13.42
C ARG A 255 3.52 26.06 12.22
N ALA A 256 4.24 26.65 11.26
CA ALA A 256 3.64 27.12 10.01
C ALA A 256 3.16 25.92 9.16
N LEU A 257 3.93 24.83 9.12
CA LEU A 257 3.52 23.57 8.50
C LEU A 257 2.32 22.93 9.21
N ASP A 258 2.27 22.94 10.54
CA ASP A 258 1.10 22.49 11.33
C ASP A 258 -0.16 23.35 11.07
N SER A 259 0.02 24.56 10.52
CA SER A 259 -1.08 25.49 10.19
C SER A 259 -1.39 25.53 8.68
N ASP A 260 -0.77 24.64 7.89
CA ASP A 260 -0.90 24.56 6.43
C ASP A 260 -0.58 25.87 5.67
N ASP A 261 0.30 26.71 6.23
CA ASP A 261 0.67 28.02 5.67
C ASP A 261 2.03 27.96 4.97
N VAL A 262 2.02 27.53 3.70
CA VAL A 262 3.24 27.39 2.86
C VAL A 262 3.89 28.75 2.55
N GLU A 263 3.11 29.82 2.49
CA GLU A 263 3.62 31.18 2.29
C GLU A 263 4.42 31.65 3.50
N LEU A 264 3.89 31.42 4.72
CA LEU A 264 4.60 31.70 5.97
C LEU A 264 5.85 30.85 6.10
N VAL A 265 5.81 29.57 5.72
CA VAL A 265 7.01 28.71 5.64
C VAL A 265 8.06 29.37 4.75
N THR A 266 7.69 29.78 3.54
CA THR A 266 8.60 30.42 2.59
C THR A 266 9.17 31.75 3.13
N MET A 267 8.34 32.57 3.79
CA MET A 267 8.75 33.81 4.44
C MET A 267 9.79 33.53 5.54
N LEU A 268 9.49 32.59 6.44
CA LEU A 268 10.38 32.23 7.56
C LEU A 268 11.71 31.69 7.05
N LEU A 269 11.72 30.87 6.00
CA LEU A 269 12.96 30.36 5.41
C LEU A 269 13.82 31.50 4.84
N ARG A 270 13.21 32.49 4.19
CA ARG A 270 13.90 33.68 3.66
C ARG A 270 14.48 34.55 4.77
N GLU A 271 13.71 34.82 5.82
CA GLU A 271 14.15 35.66 6.95
C GLU A 271 15.24 34.98 7.79
N GLY A 272 15.13 33.67 8.00
CA GLY A 272 16.08 32.91 8.81
C GLY A 272 17.35 32.47 8.09
N HIS A 273 17.47 32.75 6.78
CA HIS A 273 18.53 32.20 5.92
C HIS A 273 18.69 30.68 6.05
N THR A 274 17.59 29.96 6.24
CA THR A 274 17.56 28.49 6.39
C THR A 274 16.92 27.86 5.17
N THR A 275 17.49 26.74 4.69
CA THR A 275 16.90 25.96 3.59
C THR A 275 15.86 24.96 4.12
N LEU A 276 15.03 24.43 3.22
CA LEU A 276 14.11 23.33 3.55
C LEU A 276 14.87 22.11 4.05
N ASP A 277 16.00 21.77 3.42
CA ASP A 277 16.84 20.64 3.81
C ASP A 277 17.49 20.87 5.18
N GLY A 278 18.06 22.06 5.41
CA GLY A 278 18.71 22.41 6.67
C GLY A 278 17.76 22.47 7.87
N SER A 279 16.46 22.59 7.64
CA SER A 279 15.41 22.49 8.66
C SER A 279 14.70 21.13 8.67
N CYS A 280 15.03 20.22 7.74
CA CYS A 280 14.29 18.98 7.50
C CYS A 280 12.77 19.21 7.38
N ALA A 281 12.36 20.39 6.86
CA ALA A 281 10.97 20.80 6.79
C ALA A 281 10.13 19.88 5.90
N LEU A 282 10.72 19.33 4.83
CA LEU A 282 10.04 18.36 3.97
C LEU A 282 9.79 17.03 4.70
N HIS A 283 10.75 16.53 5.49
CA HIS A 283 10.53 15.35 6.33
C HIS A 283 9.40 15.59 7.34
N TYR A 284 9.36 16.78 7.94
CA TYR A 284 8.29 17.17 8.87
C TYR A 284 6.93 17.20 8.17
N ALA A 285 6.83 17.87 7.02
CA ALA A 285 5.59 17.97 6.26
C ALA A 285 5.08 16.58 5.85
N VAL A 286 5.96 15.74 5.31
CA VAL A 286 5.64 14.36 4.93
C VAL A 286 5.20 13.53 6.14
N ALA A 287 5.76 13.74 7.33
CA ALA A 287 5.36 13.00 8.53
C ALA A 287 4.02 13.47 9.12
N TYR A 288 3.79 14.79 9.20
CA TYR A 288 2.77 15.36 10.09
C TYR A 288 1.79 16.34 9.43
N ALA A 289 2.15 17.01 8.34
CA ALA A 289 1.28 18.00 7.68
C ALA A 289 0.35 17.36 6.66
N ASP A 290 -0.64 18.09 6.15
CA ASP A 290 -1.56 17.56 5.14
C ASP A 290 -0.88 17.20 3.81
N ALA A 291 -1.47 16.24 3.08
CA ALA A 291 -0.95 15.80 1.79
C ALA A 291 -0.89 16.96 0.78
N LYS A 292 -1.87 17.87 0.82
CA LYS A 292 -1.91 19.07 -0.02
C LYS A 292 -0.75 20.02 0.28
N THR A 293 -0.54 20.36 1.55
CA THR A 293 0.58 21.19 2.02
C THR A 293 1.93 20.58 1.62
N THR A 294 2.04 19.25 1.73
CA THR A 294 3.23 18.50 1.29
C THR A 294 3.46 18.63 -0.22
N THR A 295 2.41 18.52 -1.04
CA THR A 295 2.53 18.67 -2.50
C THR A 295 2.91 20.09 -2.91
N GLU A 296 2.32 21.11 -2.29
CA GLU A 296 2.67 22.52 -2.54
C GLU A 296 4.14 22.80 -2.18
N LEU A 297 4.61 22.26 -1.05
CA LEU A 297 6.01 22.38 -0.63
C LEU A 297 6.97 21.69 -1.62
N LEU A 298 6.59 20.53 -2.17
CA LEU A 298 7.34 19.81 -3.19
C LEU A 298 7.39 20.57 -4.54
N ASP A 299 6.32 21.30 -4.87
CA ASP A 299 6.22 22.06 -6.12
C ASP A 299 7.08 23.32 -6.13
N LEU A 300 7.47 23.85 -4.96
CA LEU A 300 8.46 24.92 -4.87
C LEU A 300 9.83 24.48 -5.44
N ALA A 301 10.12 23.18 -5.51
CA ALA A 301 11.38 22.61 -6.01
C ALA A 301 12.65 23.18 -5.32
N LEU A 302 12.52 23.54 -4.04
CA LEU A 302 13.60 24.13 -3.22
C LEU A 302 14.29 23.12 -2.28
N ALA A 303 13.82 21.87 -2.23
CA ALA A 303 14.33 20.82 -1.35
C ALA A 303 14.89 19.64 -2.14
N ASP A 304 15.97 19.04 -1.66
CA ASP A 304 16.46 17.76 -2.17
C ASP A 304 15.60 16.62 -1.61
N VAL A 305 14.78 16.02 -2.47
CA VAL A 305 13.90 14.87 -2.12
C VAL A 305 14.68 13.62 -1.70
N ASN A 306 15.99 13.57 -1.88
CA ASN A 306 16.84 12.48 -1.42
C ASN A 306 17.68 12.86 -0.19
N HIS A 307 17.48 14.06 0.37
CA HIS A 307 18.14 14.47 1.61
C HIS A 307 17.79 13.52 2.76
N LYS A 308 18.80 13.17 3.56
CA LYS A 308 18.65 12.30 4.73
C LYS A 308 18.59 13.14 6.00
N ASN A 309 17.60 12.87 6.86
CA ASN A 309 17.51 13.51 8.17
C ASN A 309 18.57 12.96 9.15
N SER A 310 18.56 13.43 10.40
CA SER A 310 19.50 13.01 11.46
C SER A 310 19.48 11.51 11.76
N ARG A 311 18.33 10.84 11.55
CA ARG A 311 18.14 9.39 11.67
C ARG A 311 18.54 8.63 10.38
N GLY A 312 19.06 9.31 9.36
CA GLY A 312 19.46 8.70 8.08
C GLY A 312 18.31 8.33 7.13
N PHE A 313 17.08 8.79 7.39
CA PHE A 313 15.91 8.54 6.55
C PHE A 313 15.76 9.61 5.44
N THR A 314 15.47 9.18 4.22
CA THR A 314 14.97 10.05 3.15
C THR A 314 13.50 10.35 3.37
N VAL A 315 12.97 11.38 2.71
CA VAL A 315 11.53 11.68 2.78
C VAL A 315 10.66 10.56 2.22
N LEU A 316 11.19 9.74 1.29
CA LEU A 316 10.48 8.55 0.79
C LEU A 316 10.34 7.46 1.87
N HIS A 317 11.34 7.29 2.74
CA HIS A 317 11.22 6.39 3.89
C HIS A 317 10.15 6.87 4.88
N VAL A 318 10.09 8.17 5.15
CA VAL A 318 9.07 8.76 6.03
C VAL A 318 7.67 8.63 5.41
N ALA A 319 7.54 8.83 4.10
CA ALA A 319 6.27 8.62 3.39
C ALA A 319 5.80 7.15 3.45
N ALA A 320 6.73 6.20 3.33
CA ALA A 320 6.44 4.77 3.52
C ALA A 320 5.95 4.46 4.95
N MET A 321 6.51 5.11 5.97
CA MET A 321 6.04 4.99 7.36
C MET A 321 4.62 5.54 7.55
N ARG A 322 4.30 6.68 6.91
CA ARG A 322 2.98 7.31 6.98
C ARG A 322 1.88 6.53 6.25
N LYS A 323 2.25 5.66 5.30
CA LYS A 323 1.33 4.89 4.44
C LYS A 323 0.35 5.78 3.65
N GLU A 324 0.87 6.84 3.03
CA GLU A 324 0.07 7.74 2.19
C GLU A 324 0.50 7.65 0.71
N PRO A 325 -0.28 6.95 -0.15
CA PRO A 325 0.10 6.69 -1.54
C PRO A 325 0.32 7.94 -2.39
N SER A 326 -0.50 8.98 -2.17
CA SER A 326 -0.44 10.24 -2.93
C SER A 326 0.91 10.95 -2.76
N ILE A 327 1.42 10.97 -1.53
CA ILE A 327 2.73 11.56 -1.19
C ILE A 327 3.86 10.72 -1.81
N ILE A 328 3.79 9.39 -1.74
CA ILE A 328 4.78 8.49 -2.35
C ILE A 328 4.88 8.74 -3.86
N VAL A 329 3.76 8.84 -4.57
CA VAL A 329 3.72 9.14 -6.02
C VAL A 329 4.33 10.51 -6.32
N SER A 330 3.99 11.52 -5.55
CA SER A 330 4.54 12.87 -5.71
C SER A 330 6.06 12.87 -5.56
N LEU A 331 6.59 12.24 -4.50
CA LEU A 331 8.02 12.12 -4.26
C LEU A 331 8.76 11.38 -5.38
N LEU A 332 8.21 10.25 -5.85
CA LEU A 332 8.80 9.49 -6.95
C LEU A 332 8.81 10.30 -8.26
N THR A 333 7.77 11.09 -8.52
CA THR A 333 7.67 11.98 -9.70
C THR A 333 8.71 13.11 -9.65
N LYS A 334 9.08 13.56 -8.45
CA LYS A 334 10.12 14.58 -8.21
C LYS A 334 11.53 13.98 -8.11
N GLY A 335 11.72 12.69 -8.42
CA GLY A 335 13.04 12.06 -8.48
C GLY A 335 13.54 11.42 -7.18
N ALA A 336 12.64 11.08 -6.25
CA ALA A 336 13.01 10.31 -5.07
C ALA A 336 13.50 8.91 -5.47
N ARG A 337 14.63 8.47 -4.88
CA ARG A 337 15.26 7.18 -5.18
C ARG A 337 14.66 6.07 -4.32
N PRO A 338 13.95 5.08 -4.90
CA PRO A 338 13.37 3.97 -4.14
C PRO A 338 14.43 2.99 -3.61
N ALA A 339 15.63 2.98 -4.20
CA ALA A 339 16.73 2.10 -3.83
C ALA A 339 17.58 2.62 -2.65
N ASP A 340 17.37 3.85 -2.18
CA ASP A 340 18.11 4.39 -1.05
C ASP A 340 17.85 3.56 0.22
N LEU A 341 18.90 3.37 1.02
CA LEU A 341 18.84 2.57 2.23
C LEU A 341 18.85 3.44 3.48
N THR A 342 18.07 3.01 4.47
CA THR A 342 18.14 3.45 5.86
C THR A 342 19.40 2.92 6.56
N PRO A 343 19.76 3.42 7.75
CA PRO A 343 20.90 2.88 8.51
C PRO A 343 20.78 1.39 8.85
N ASP A 344 19.56 0.87 9.01
CA ASP A 344 19.27 -0.56 9.21
C ASP A 344 19.12 -1.35 7.91
N GLY A 345 19.54 -0.78 6.77
CA GLY A 345 19.64 -1.49 5.49
C GLY A 345 18.31 -1.74 4.78
N ARG A 346 17.26 -0.98 5.10
CA ARG A 346 15.93 -1.14 4.51
C ARG A 346 15.67 -0.08 3.45
N LYS A 347 14.93 -0.48 2.40
CA LYS A 347 14.35 0.43 1.42
C LYS A 347 12.96 0.90 1.88
N ALA A 348 12.43 1.93 1.23
CA ALA A 348 11.04 2.38 1.42
C ALA A 348 10.01 1.25 1.21
N LEU A 349 10.26 0.36 0.22
CA LEU A 349 9.40 -0.80 -0.03
C LEU A 349 9.33 -1.72 1.19
N GLN A 350 10.48 -2.05 1.79
CA GLN A 350 10.51 -2.96 2.93
C GLN A 350 9.90 -2.36 4.19
N ILE A 351 10.04 -1.05 4.41
CA ILE A 351 9.30 -0.35 5.46
C ILE A 351 7.79 -0.53 5.24
N SER A 352 7.29 -0.27 4.02
CA SER A 352 5.86 -0.40 3.70
C SER A 352 5.34 -1.84 3.89
N LYS A 353 6.12 -2.84 3.47
CA LYS A 353 5.79 -4.27 3.66
C LYS A 353 5.71 -4.65 5.14
N ARG A 354 6.69 -4.23 5.95
CA ARG A 354 6.73 -4.52 7.40
C ARG A 354 5.63 -3.85 8.21
N LEU A 355 5.13 -2.71 7.73
CA LEU A 355 4.04 -2.00 8.40
C LEU A 355 2.65 -2.52 7.99
N THR A 356 2.52 -3.23 6.87
CA THR A 356 1.23 -3.68 6.33
C THR A 356 0.91 -5.10 6.79
N LYS A 357 -0.32 -5.35 7.23
CA LYS A 357 -0.79 -6.70 7.62
C LYS A 357 -0.92 -7.57 6.38
N ALA A 358 -0.42 -8.81 6.41
CA ALA A 358 -0.47 -9.72 5.28
C ALA A 358 -1.92 -10.01 4.83
N VAL A 359 -2.84 -10.22 5.78
CA VAL A 359 -4.26 -10.40 5.48
C VAL A 359 -4.88 -9.23 4.73
N ASP A 360 -4.45 -8.00 4.99
CA ASP A 360 -4.99 -6.81 4.31
C ASP A 360 -4.40 -6.63 2.91
N TYR A 361 -3.21 -7.18 2.67
CA TYR A 361 -2.56 -7.19 1.37
C TYR A 361 -3.16 -8.25 0.44
N TYR A 362 -3.40 -9.47 0.94
CA TYR A 362 -3.87 -10.61 0.13
C TYR A 362 -5.40 -10.71 0.00
N LYS A 363 -6.19 -9.89 0.70
CA LYS A 363 -7.65 -9.85 0.52
C LYS A 363 -8.02 -9.58 -0.95
N SER A 364 -8.88 -10.43 -1.50
CA SER A 364 -9.41 -10.29 -2.86
C SER A 364 -10.27 -9.02 -2.96
N ASN A 365 -10.20 -8.32 -4.11
CA ASN A 365 -10.98 -7.11 -4.37
C ASN A 365 -12.47 -7.41 -4.65
N GLU A 366 -13.01 -8.51 -4.12
CA GLU A 366 -14.30 -9.09 -4.54
C GLU A 366 -15.52 -8.20 -4.23
N ASP A 367 -15.36 -7.14 -3.41
CA ASP A 367 -16.48 -6.30 -2.97
C ASP A 367 -16.48 -4.86 -3.50
N GLY A 368 -15.69 -4.51 -4.54
CA GLY A 368 -15.64 -3.12 -5.03
C GLY A 368 -15.19 -2.10 -3.96
N LYS A 369 -14.62 -2.56 -2.84
CA LYS A 369 -14.02 -1.74 -1.78
C LYS A 369 -12.65 -1.25 -2.24
N GLU A 370 -12.35 0.00 -1.89
CA GLU A 370 -11.05 0.62 -2.14
C GLU A 370 -9.91 -0.23 -1.55
N SER A 371 -8.83 -0.38 -2.33
CA SER A 371 -7.60 -1.03 -1.87
C SER A 371 -7.08 -0.36 -0.60
N THR A 372 -6.54 -1.14 0.34
CA THR A 372 -5.97 -0.56 1.55
C THR A 372 -4.78 0.32 1.17
N LYS A 373 -4.64 1.49 1.84
CA LYS A 373 -3.52 2.42 1.57
C LYS A 373 -2.15 1.73 1.60
N GLY A 374 -1.95 0.81 2.56
CA GLY A 374 -0.72 0.03 2.68
C GLY A 374 -0.42 -0.84 1.45
N ARG A 375 -1.43 -1.53 0.90
CA ARG A 375 -1.28 -2.30 -0.34
C ARG A 375 -0.91 -1.41 -1.52
N LEU A 376 -1.59 -0.28 -1.69
CA LEU A 376 -1.30 0.66 -2.77
C LEU A 376 0.12 1.23 -2.66
N CYS A 377 0.59 1.59 -1.45
CA CYS A 377 1.97 2.01 -1.22
C CYS A 377 2.99 0.94 -1.66
N ILE A 378 2.75 -0.33 -1.31
CA ILE A 378 3.61 -1.45 -1.70
C ILE A 378 3.63 -1.57 -3.23
N GLU A 379 2.48 -1.63 -3.89
CA GLU A 379 2.37 -1.76 -5.35
C GLU A 379 3.10 -0.62 -6.09
N ILE A 380 2.95 0.62 -5.62
CA ILE A 380 3.63 1.81 -6.19
C ILE A 380 5.15 1.69 -6.04
N LEU A 381 5.64 1.33 -4.85
CA LEU A 381 7.06 1.23 -4.57
C LEU A 381 7.71 0.03 -5.30
N GLU A 382 7.02 -1.11 -5.40
CA GLU A 382 7.49 -2.23 -6.21
C GLU A 382 7.57 -1.85 -7.70
N GLN A 383 6.57 -1.13 -8.21
CA GLN A 383 6.60 -0.62 -9.58
C GLN A 383 7.74 0.37 -9.81
N ALA A 384 8.07 1.19 -8.81
CA ALA A 384 9.21 2.11 -8.87
C ALA A 384 10.55 1.36 -8.88
N GLU A 385 10.72 0.30 -8.08
CA GLU A 385 11.94 -0.52 -8.09
C GLU A 385 12.11 -1.28 -9.41
N ARG A 386 11.04 -1.81 -9.99
CA ARG A 386 11.08 -2.46 -11.32
C ARG A 386 11.49 -1.51 -12.44
N ARG A 387 11.31 -0.19 -12.25
CA ARG A 387 11.67 0.86 -13.22
C ARG A 387 13.11 1.39 -13.09
N ASN A 388 13.95 0.74 -12.28
CA ASN A 388 15.37 1.00 -12.02
C ASN A 388 16.04 2.07 -12.92
N PRO A 389 16.18 3.34 -12.47
CA PRO A 389 16.95 4.34 -13.21
C PRO A 389 18.44 4.12 -12.94
N LEU A 390 19.18 3.56 -13.88
CA LEU A 390 20.64 3.52 -13.81
C LEU A 390 21.19 4.96 -13.92
N LEU A 391 21.88 5.40 -12.86
CA LEU A 391 22.58 6.68 -12.82
C LEU A 391 23.50 6.82 -14.05
N GLY A 392 23.25 7.84 -14.86
CA GLY A 392 24.03 8.17 -16.07
C GLY A 392 23.29 7.96 -17.38
N GLU A 393 22.15 7.28 -17.36
CA GLU A 393 21.36 7.00 -18.55
C GLU A 393 20.24 8.02 -18.80
N ALA A 394 19.90 8.93 -17.89
CA ALA A 394 18.80 9.87 -18.13
C ALA A 394 18.97 10.68 -19.43
N SER A 395 20.19 11.00 -19.85
CA SER A 395 20.48 11.65 -21.14
C SER A 395 20.56 10.66 -22.32
N ALA A 396 21.05 9.43 -22.11
CA ALA A 396 21.16 8.39 -23.14
C ALA A 396 19.82 7.66 -23.41
N SER A 397 19.03 7.39 -22.37
CA SER A 397 17.65 6.90 -22.41
C SER A 397 16.68 7.97 -22.91
N LEU A 398 16.94 9.27 -22.78
CA LEU A 398 16.16 10.29 -23.49
C LEU A 398 16.42 10.24 -25.01
N ALA A 399 17.67 9.99 -25.43
CA ALA A 399 18.00 9.76 -26.83
C ALA A 399 17.45 8.42 -27.36
N MET A 400 17.55 7.34 -26.58
CA MET A 400 17.04 6.01 -26.94
C MET A 400 15.52 5.87 -26.81
N ALA A 401 14.86 6.56 -25.87
CA ALA A 401 13.40 6.66 -25.83
C ALA A 401 12.88 7.49 -27.01
N GLY A 402 13.67 8.43 -27.52
CA GLY A 402 13.39 9.09 -28.80
C GLY A 402 13.28 8.09 -29.95
N ASP A 403 14.22 7.15 -30.04
CA ASP A 403 14.27 6.14 -31.11
C ASP A 403 13.30 4.96 -30.88
N ASP A 404 13.10 4.49 -29.63
CA ASP A 404 12.13 3.44 -29.29
C ASP A 404 10.69 3.93 -29.45
N LEU A 405 10.37 5.15 -29.01
CA LEU A 405 9.04 5.73 -29.18
C LEU A 405 8.75 6.03 -30.65
N ARG A 406 9.78 6.37 -31.44
CA ARG A 406 9.68 6.56 -32.88
C ARG A 406 9.52 5.25 -33.63
N GLY A 407 10.22 4.20 -33.22
CA GLY A 407 10.00 2.82 -33.70
C GLY A 407 8.58 2.36 -33.40
N LYS A 408 8.08 2.63 -32.19
CA LYS A 408 6.71 2.31 -31.77
C LYS A 408 5.66 3.12 -32.51
N LEU A 409 5.91 4.41 -32.74
CA LEU A 409 5.01 5.28 -33.51
C LEU A 409 4.91 4.80 -34.96
N LEU A 410 6.06 4.51 -35.60
CA LEU A 410 6.12 3.97 -36.96
C LEU A 410 5.43 2.61 -37.07
N TYR A 411 5.64 1.73 -36.09
CA TYR A 411 4.96 0.43 -36.01
C TYR A 411 3.43 0.60 -35.95
N LEU A 412 2.95 1.48 -35.08
CA LEU A 412 1.52 1.72 -34.91
C LEU A 412 0.90 2.39 -36.14
N GLU A 413 1.59 3.34 -36.78
CA GLU A 413 1.16 3.93 -38.07
C GLU A 413 1.04 2.87 -39.15
N ASN A 414 2.09 2.05 -39.37
CA ASN A 414 2.08 0.99 -40.38
C ASN A 414 0.99 -0.04 -40.13
N ARG A 415 0.75 -0.38 -38.85
CA ARG A 415 -0.28 -1.34 -38.47
C ARG A 415 -1.69 -0.79 -38.68
N VAL A 416 -1.94 0.46 -38.30
CA VAL A 416 -3.26 1.10 -38.50
C VAL A 416 -3.50 1.34 -39.99
N ALA A 417 -2.48 1.74 -40.76
CA ALA A 417 -2.58 1.86 -42.22
C ALA A 417 -2.91 0.51 -42.90
N LEU A 418 -2.29 -0.58 -42.45
CA LEU A 418 -2.59 -1.93 -42.94
C LEU A 418 -4.04 -2.34 -42.58
N ALA A 419 -4.50 -2.02 -41.36
CA ALA A 419 -5.89 -2.24 -40.97
C ALA A 419 -6.87 -1.44 -41.85
N SER A 420 -6.56 -0.18 -42.16
CA SER A 420 -7.36 0.67 -43.06
C SER A 420 -7.40 0.17 -44.50
N LEU A 421 -6.37 -0.54 -44.96
CA LEU A 421 -6.36 -1.16 -46.28
C LEU A 421 -7.20 -2.45 -46.34
N LEU A 422 -7.14 -3.26 -45.28
CA LEU A 422 -7.77 -4.58 -45.25
C LEU A 422 -9.22 -4.55 -44.73
N PHE A 423 -9.53 -3.59 -43.84
CA PHE A 423 -10.82 -3.40 -43.16
C PHE A 423 -11.17 -1.92 -43.12
N PRO A 424 -11.47 -1.30 -44.28
CA PRO A 424 -11.55 0.15 -44.42
C PRO A 424 -12.65 0.77 -43.54
N MET A 425 -13.79 0.09 -43.39
CA MET A 425 -14.92 0.63 -42.64
C MET A 425 -14.69 0.49 -41.12
N GLU A 426 -14.21 -0.66 -40.67
CA GLU A 426 -13.93 -0.98 -39.27
C GLU A 426 -12.78 -0.13 -38.73
N ALA A 427 -11.70 -0.01 -39.51
CA ALA A 427 -10.57 0.84 -39.15
C ALA A 427 -10.97 2.31 -39.08
N LYS A 428 -11.78 2.80 -40.03
CA LYS A 428 -12.29 4.17 -40.02
C LYS A 428 -13.07 4.49 -38.74
N VAL A 429 -14.01 3.63 -38.34
CA VAL A 429 -14.77 3.84 -37.10
C VAL A 429 -13.86 3.79 -35.86
N ALA A 430 -12.91 2.86 -35.80
CA ALA A 430 -11.96 2.79 -34.69
C ALA A 430 -11.03 4.02 -34.63
N MET A 431 -10.65 4.59 -35.78
CA MET A 431 -9.88 5.82 -35.89
C MET A 431 -10.68 7.06 -35.46
N GLU A 432 -11.98 7.13 -35.81
CA GLU A 432 -12.89 8.20 -35.37
C GLU A 432 -13.09 8.19 -33.84
N ILE A 433 -13.36 7.03 -33.23
CA ILE A 433 -13.50 6.87 -31.77
C ILE A 433 -12.21 7.24 -31.02
N ALA A 434 -11.07 6.99 -31.65
CA ALA A 434 -9.74 7.30 -31.11
C ALA A 434 -9.25 8.72 -31.44
N GLN A 435 -10.01 9.51 -32.22
CA GLN A 435 -9.67 10.86 -32.65
C GLN A 435 -8.33 10.97 -33.41
N VAL A 436 -8.02 9.97 -34.24
CA VAL A 436 -6.75 9.93 -34.98
C VAL A 436 -6.63 11.07 -36.00
N GLU A 437 -7.71 11.46 -36.68
CA GLU A 437 -7.68 12.55 -37.69
C GLU A 437 -7.32 13.93 -37.12
N GLY A 438 -7.50 14.15 -35.81
CA GLY A 438 -7.14 15.39 -35.12
C GLY A 438 -5.66 15.50 -34.72
N THR A 439 -4.81 14.57 -35.17
CA THR A 439 -3.40 14.47 -34.77
C THR A 439 -2.47 14.51 -35.98
N SER A 440 -1.27 15.08 -35.84
CA SER A 440 -0.30 15.19 -36.94
C SER A 440 0.24 13.82 -37.35
N GLU A 441 0.12 13.49 -38.64
CA GLU A 441 0.66 12.26 -39.21
C GLU A 441 2.20 12.25 -39.14
N PHE A 442 2.77 11.08 -38.82
CA PHE A 442 4.21 10.90 -38.73
C PHE A 442 4.74 10.17 -39.96
N THR A 443 5.29 10.92 -40.93
CA THR A 443 5.85 10.34 -42.18
C THR A 443 7.37 10.20 -42.13
N LEU A 444 7.90 9.20 -42.84
CA LEU A 444 9.35 8.92 -42.93
C LEU A 444 10.15 10.08 -43.56
N GLU A 445 9.50 10.97 -44.33
CA GLU A 445 10.12 12.16 -44.93
C GLU A 445 10.48 13.23 -43.89
N SER A 446 9.72 13.35 -42.80
CA SER A 446 9.99 14.32 -41.71
C SER A 446 11.38 14.12 -41.08
N VAL A 447 11.89 12.89 -41.13
CA VAL A 447 13.20 12.45 -40.64
C VAL A 447 14.33 12.94 -41.53
N TYR A 448 14.19 12.82 -42.85
CA TYR A 448 15.26 13.10 -43.79
C TYR A 448 15.41 14.60 -44.06
N SER A 449 14.32 15.37 -43.98
CA SER A 449 14.36 16.82 -44.16
C SER A 449 15.14 17.56 -43.06
N GLN A 450 15.09 17.08 -41.81
CA GLN A 450 15.86 17.67 -40.70
C GLN A 450 17.35 17.30 -40.73
N ASN A 451 17.68 16.09 -41.17
CA ASN A 451 19.06 15.65 -41.28
C ASN A 451 19.86 16.40 -42.36
N LEU A 452 19.21 16.86 -43.44
CA LEU A 452 19.87 17.63 -44.48
C LEU A 452 20.07 19.12 -44.10
N ALA A 453 19.15 19.69 -43.32
CA ALA A 453 19.28 21.07 -42.82
C ALA A 453 20.41 21.21 -41.78
N ASN A 454 20.63 20.18 -40.97
CA ASN A 454 21.67 20.16 -39.94
C ASN A 454 23.07 19.76 -40.46
N ALA A 455 23.16 19.18 -41.65
CA ALA A 455 24.46 18.83 -42.24
C ALA A 455 25.26 20.05 -42.74
N GLN A 456 24.66 21.24 -42.85
CA GLN A 456 25.30 22.47 -43.32
C GLN A 456 25.67 23.48 -42.22
N ARG A 457 25.48 23.14 -40.94
CA ARG A 457 25.99 23.96 -39.83
C ARG A 457 26.87 23.09 -38.95
N THR A 458 28.04 23.64 -38.63
CA THR A 458 29.03 23.09 -37.70
C THR A 458 28.36 22.50 -36.47
N VAL A 459 28.70 21.25 -36.15
CA VAL A 459 28.17 20.47 -35.02
C VAL A 459 28.33 21.28 -33.72
N ASP A 460 27.22 21.82 -33.23
CA ASP A 460 27.11 22.43 -31.91
C ASP A 460 26.75 21.32 -30.91
N LEU A 461 27.59 21.12 -29.90
CA LEU A 461 27.40 20.10 -28.87
C LEU A 461 26.30 20.47 -27.85
N ASN A 462 25.63 21.62 -28.03
CA ASN A 462 24.46 22.03 -27.25
C ASN A 462 23.11 21.83 -27.95
N ASP A 463 23.08 21.30 -29.18
CA ASP A 463 21.81 20.94 -29.80
C ASP A 463 21.27 19.65 -29.15
N ALA A 464 20.27 19.83 -28.30
CA ALA A 464 19.58 18.75 -27.59
C ALA A 464 19.04 17.69 -28.57
N PRO A 465 19.08 16.39 -28.21
CA PRO A 465 18.43 15.35 -29.00
C PRO A 465 16.93 15.68 -29.15
N PHE A 466 16.42 15.54 -30.37
CA PHE A 466 15.06 15.86 -30.81
C PHE A 466 14.01 15.76 -29.69
N MET A 467 13.50 16.90 -29.22
CA MET A 467 12.39 16.96 -28.27
C MET A 467 11.12 16.49 -28.99
N ILE A 468 10.63 15.29 -28.66
CA ILE A 468 9.33 14.80 -29.14
C ILE A 468 8.25 15.78 -28.68
N LYS A 469 7.64 16.49 -29.63
CA LYS A 469 6.55 17.42 -29.37
C LYS A 469 5.34 16.69 -28.82
N GLU A 470 4.58 17.38 -27.99
CA GLU A 470 3.33 16.88 -27.39
C GLU A 470 2.35 16.30 -28.44
N GLU A 471 2.39 16.83 -29.66
CA GLU A 471 1.64 16.36 -30.83
C GLU A 471 1.94 14.89 -31.20
N HIS A 472 3.19 14.44 -31.11
CA HIS A 472 3.57 13.05 -31.40
C HIS A 472 3.14 12.08 -30.29
N LEU A 473 3.12 12.54 -29.03
CA LEU A 473 2.57 11.77 -27.91
C LEU A 473 1.06 11.62 -28.02
N ALA A 474 0.36 12.66 -28.46
CA ALA A 474 -1.07 12.59 -28.76
C ALA A 474 -1.36 11.58 -29.88
N ARG A 475 -0.56 11.61 -30.98
CA ARG A 475 -0.66 10.66 -32.08
C ARG A 475 -0.43 9.21 -31.64
N LEU A 476 0.61 8.97 -30.83
CA LEU A 476 0.91 7.64 -30.29
C LEU A 476 -0.25 7.08 -29.45
N ARG A 477 -0.84 7.90 -28.57
CA ARG A 477 -1.99 7.51 -27.74
C ARG A 477 -3.21 7.20 -28.60
N ALA A 478 -3.49 8.01 -29.62
CA ALA A 478 -4.60 7.80 -30.53
C ALA A 478 -4.45 6.47 -31.31
N LEU A 479 -3.28 6.21 -31.92
CA LEU A 479 -3.03 4.98 -32.67
C LEU A 479 -3.05 3.73 -31.76
N SER A 480 -2.52 3.83 -30.55
CA SER A 480 -2.58 2.74 -29.56
C SER A 480 -4.02 2.40 -29.20
N LYS A 481 -4.87 3.41 -29.02
CA LYS A 481 -6.30 3.24 -28.73
C LYS A 481 -7.06 2.63 -29.90
N THR A 482 -6.76 3.02 -31.14
CA THR A 482 -7.32 2.40 -32.36
C THR A 482 -7.00 0.92 -32.44
N VAL A 483 -5.73 0.56 -32.17
CA VAL A 483 -5.27 -0.83 -32.13
C VAL A 483 -5.98 -1.65 -31.04
N GLU A 484 -6.18 -1.06 -29.86
CA GLU A 484 -6.84 -1.72 -28.73
C GLU A 484 -8.34 -1.98 -29.02
N LEU A 485 -9.01 -1.02 -29.64
CA LEU A 485 -10.39 -1.20 -30.13
C LEU A 485 -10.45 -2.35 -31.14
N GLY A 486 -9.50 -2.39 -32.10
CA GLY A 486 -9.40 -3.50 -33.05
C GLY A 486 -9.24 -4.87 -32.38
N LYS A 487 -8.38 -4.98 -31.36
CA LYS A 487 -8.21 -6.22 -30.57
C LYS A 487 -9.47 -6.64 -29.83
N ARG A 488 -10.25 -5.67 -29.35
CA ARG A 488 -11.46 -5.94 -28.56
C ARG A 488 -12.61 -6.46 -29.41
N PHE A 489 -12.75 -5.95 -30.64
CA PHE A 489 -13.83 -6.35 -31.55
C PHE A 489 -13.43 -7.48 -32.52
N PHE A 490 -12.15 -7.56 -32.91
CA PHE A 490 -11.61 -8.54 -33.85
C PHE A 490 -10.27 -9.11 -33.37
N PRO A 491 -10.25 -9.90 -32.28
CA PRO A 491 -9.03 -10.39 -31.66
C PRO A 491 -8.19 -11.26 -32.62
N ARG A 492 -8.83 -12.13 -33.42
CA ARG A 492 -8.12 -13.04 -34.34
C ARG A 492 -7.58 -12.27 -35.54
N CYS A 493 -8.37 -11.35 -36.13
CA CYS A 493 -7.86 -10.48 -37.20
C CYS A 493 -6.69 -9.61 -36.70
N SER A 494 -6.78 -9.10 -35.48
CA SER A 494 -5.70 -8.30 -34.91
C SER A 494 -4.42 -9.10 -34.68
N GLU A 495 -4.49 -10.41 -34.42
CA GLU A 495 -3.31 -11.26 -34.30
C GLU A 495 -2.67 -11.52 -35.67
N VAL A 496 -3.49 -11.72 -36.71
CA VAL A 496 -3.01 -11.84 -38.10
C VAL A 496 -2.31 -10.56 -38.55
N LEU A 497 -2.85 -9.39 -38.22
CA LEU A 497 -2.22 -8.09 -38.53
C LEU A 497 -0.85 -7.93 -37.85
N ASN A 498 -0.72 -8.33 -36.58
CA ASN A 498 0.58 -8.30 -35.89
C ASN A 498 1.59 -9.18 -36.63
N LYS A 499 1.22 -10.43 -36.97
CA LYS A 499 2.10 -11.37 -37.69
C LYS A 499 2.57 -10.83 -39.04
N ILE A 500 1.76 -10.02 -39.72
CA ILE A 500 2.14 -9.38 -40.99
C ILE A 500 3.13 -8.23 -40.74
N VAL A 501 2.85 -7.36 -39.77
CA VAL A 501 3.70 -6.20 -39.46
C VAL A 501 5.03 -6.61 -38.83
N ASP A 502 5.04 -7.69 -38.04
CA ASP A 502 6.21 -8.24 -37.35
C ASP A 502 7.08 -9.12 -38.26
N SER A 503 6.63 -9.43 -39.49
CA SER A 503 7.41 -10.24 -40.42
C SER A 503 8.60 -9.45 -40.96
N GLU A 504 9.83 -9.88 -40.64
CA GLU A 504 11.04 -9.16 -41.04
C GLU A 504 11.11 -8.96 -42.57
N GLY A 505 11.40 -7.73 -42.97
CA GLY A 505 11.40 -7.30 -44.36
C GLY A 505 12.37 -8.10 -45.22
N HIS A 506 11.85 -9.08 -45.97
CA HIS A 506 12.63 -9.69 -47.04
C HIS A 506 12.92 -8.65 -48.12
N ASN A 507 14.20 -8.44 -48.40
CA ASN A 507 14.65 -7.52 -49.44
C ASN A 507 14.46 -8.17 -50.82
N TRP A 508 13.23 -8.11 -51.33
CA TRP A 508 12.83 -8.78 -52.58
C TRP A 508 13.55 -8.20 -53.80
N ARG A 509 14.35 -9.01 -54.50
CA ARG A 509 15.06 -8.61 -55.72
C ARG A 509 14.24 -8.87 -56.99
N ASN A 510 12.94 -8.58 -57.00
CA ASN A 510 12.10 -8.51 -58.22
C ASN A 510 12.32 -9.60 -59.31
N THR A 511 12.76 -10.81 -58.94
CA THR A 511 12.95 -11.91 -59.89
C THR A 511 11.61 -12.59 -60.21
N PRO A 512 11.47 -13.28 -61.36
CA PRO A 512 10.23 -13.96 -61.73
C PRO A 512 9.78 -15.01 -60.70
N GLU A 513 10.72 -15.76 -60.12
CA GLU A 513 10.46 -16.79 -59.11
C GLU A 513 10.01 -16.18 -57.77
N GLU A 514 10.60 -15.05 -57.36
CA GLU A 514 10.16 -14.32 -56.17
C GLU A 514 8.77 -13.69 -56.34
N ARG A 515 8.37 -13.31 -57.57
CA ARG A 515 7.01 -12.81 -57.83
C ARG A 515 5.94 -13.88 -57.62
N GLU A 516 6.21 -15.12 -58.02
CA GLU A 516 5.29 -16.22 -57.79
C GLU A 516 5.21 -16.58 -56.30
N LEU A 517 6.35 -16.58 -55.60
CA LEU A 517 6.38 -16.77 -54.14
C LEU A 517 5.63 -15.67 -53.38
N LYS A 518 5.74 -14.40 -53.83
CA LYS A 518 4.93 -13.28 -53.30
C LYS A 518 3.45 -13.50 -53.50
N LYS A 519 3.04 -13.96 -54.69
CA LYS A 519 1.64 -14.23 -55.02
C LYS A 519 1.07 -15.35 -54.15
N GLN A 520 1.83 -16.42 -53.92
CA GLN A 520 1.45 -17.51 -53.04
C GLN A 520 1.33 -17.06 -51.57
N LYS A 521 2.31 -16.29 -51.06
CA LYS A 521 2.24 -15.71 -49.71
C LYS A 521 1.04 -14.77 -49.55
N TYR A 522 0.74 -13.95 -50.56
CA TYR A 522 -0.42 -13.07 -50.54
C TYR A 522 -1.74 -13.84 -50.44
N LEU A 523 -1.92 -14.89 -51.25
CA LEU A 523 -3.11 -15.75 -51.20
C LEU A 523 -3.27 -16.45 -49.85
N GLN A 524 -2.17 -16.95 -49.28
CA GLN A 524 -2.17 -17.59 -47.97
C GLN A 524 -2.57 -16.61 -46.85
N VAL A 525 -2.04 -15.40 -46.89
CA VAL A 525 -2.39 -14.33 -45.92
C VAL A 525 -3.86 -13.96 -46.08
N GLN A 526 -4.36 -13.82 -47.31
CA GLN A 526 -5.75 -13.49 -47.58
C GLN A 526 -6.72 -14.58 -47.08
N GLU A 527 -6.38 -15.86 -47.26
CA GLU A 527 -7.16 -16.98 -46.76
C GLU A 527 -7.19 -17.01 -45.21
N THR A 528 -6.02 -16.84 -44.59
CA THR A 528 -5.88 -16.79 -43.13
C THR A 528 -6.69 -15.65 -42.52
N LEU A 529 -6.68 -14.48 -43.18
CA LEU A 529 -7.40 -13.29 -42.73
C LEU A 529 -8.92 -13.46 -42.87
N ASN A 530 -9.40 -13.97 -44.00
CA ASN A 530 -10.82 -14.24 -44.21
C ASN A 530 -11.37 -15.25 -43.21
N LYS A 531 -10.59 -16.28 -42.90
CA LYS A 531 -10.95 -17.25 -41.87
C LYS A 531 -11.06 -16.59 -40.49
N ALA A 532 -10.04 -15.83 -40.08
CA ALA A 532 -10.04 -15.11 -38.81
C ALA A 532 -11.22 -14.14 -38.67
N PHE A 533 -11.56 -13.43 -39.76
CA PHE A 533 -12.69 -12.49 -39.77
C PHE A 533 -14.03 -13.19 -39.60
N ASN A 534 -14.26 -14.31 -40.30
CA ASN A 534 -15.51 -15.06 -40.15
C ASN A 534 -15.64 -15.65 -38.73
N GLU A 535 -14.55 -16.14 -38.15
CA GLU A 535 -14.54 -16.63 -36.76
C GLU A 535 -14.85 -15.52 -35.75
N ASP A 536 -14.21 -14.36 -35.88
CA ASP A 536 -14.47 -13.19 -35.00
C ASP A 536 -15.93 -12.72 -35.15
N LYS A 537 -16.47 -12.71 -36.37
CA LYS A 537 -17.86 -12.33 -36.64
C LYS A 537 -18.87 -13.32 -36.04
N GLU A 538 -18.66 -14.63 -36.23
CA GLU A 538 -19.55 -15.65 -35.66
C GLU A 538 -19.55 -15.63 -34.13
N GLU A 539 -18.39 -15.39 -33.51
CA GLU A 539 -18.24 -15.28 -32.07
C GLU A 539 -18.93 -14.00 -31.54
N PHE A 540 -18.78 -12.88 -32.25
CA PHE A 540 -19.49 -11.64 -31.95
C PHE A 540 -21.01 -11.80 -32.05
N ASP A 541 -21.52 -12.37 -33.16
CA ASP A 541 -22.95 -12.60 -33.37
C ASP A 541 -23.53 -13.56 -32.31
N ARG A 542 -22.77 -14.58 -31.89
CA ARG A 542 -23.14 -15.48 -30.78
C ARG A 542 -23.24 -14.73 -29.45
N SER A 543 -22.28 -13.86 -29.14
CA SER A 543 -22.28 -13.06 -27.91
C SER A 543 -23.45 -12.07 -27.86
N TYR A 544 -23.83 -11.51 -29.01
CA TYR A 544 -24.98 -10.63 -29.14
C TYR A 544 -26.30 -11.38 -28.98
N ALA A 545 -26.44 -12.58 -29.58
CA ALA A 545 -27.63 -13.42 -29.45
C ALA A 545 -27.94 -13.82 -27.99
N ILE A 546 -26.90 -14.13 -27.21
CA ILE A 546 -27.00 -14.46 -25.77
C ILE A 546 -27.44 -13.23 -24.95
N SER A 547 -26.98 -12.04 -25.35
CA SER A 547 -27.33 -10.77 -24.69
C SER A 547 -28.78 -10.33 -25.00
N SER A 548 -29.27 -10.61 -26.20
CA SER A 548 -30.65 -10.28 -26.61
C SER A 548 -31.72 -11.22 -26.06
N SER A 549 -31.37 -12.45 -25.65
CA SER A 549 -32.30 -13.43 -25.07
C SER A 549 -32.51 -13.25 -23.55
N SER A 550 -31.73 -12.39 -22.91
CA SER A 550 -31.79 -12.09 -21.46
C SER A 550 -32.46 -10.76 -21.12
N SER A 551 -33.06 -10.07 -22.10
CA SER A 551 -33.69 -8.76 -21.91
C SER A 551 -35.23 -8.85 -21.93
N SER A 552 -35.83 -9.29 -20.82
CA SER A 552 -37.21 -8.90 -20.48
C SER A 552 -37.24 -8.28 -19.09
N THR A 553 -37.82 -7.08 -19.04
CA THR A 553 -38.12 -6.19 -17.90
C THR A 553 -37.09 -5.10 -17.50
N SER A 554 -37.50 -3.86 -17.85
CA SER A 554 -37.43 -2.62 -17.04
C SER A 554 -36.18 -1.71 -17.13
N GLY A 555 -36.15 -0.94 -18.23
CA GLY A 555 -36.09 0.54 -18.25
C GLY A 555 -35.16 1.29 -17.31
N VAL A 556 -33.91 1.52 -17.73
CA VAL A 556 -33.15 2.75 -17.46
C VAL A 556 -32.37 3.11 -18.73
N VAL A 557 -32.50 4.37 -19.15
CA VAL A 557 -31.89 4.93 -20.35
C VAL A 557 -30.36 4.94 -20.23
N THR A 558 -29.67 4.18 -21.07
CA THR A 558 -28.23 4.31 -21.32
C THR A 558 -27.98 5.02 -22.66
N PRO A 559 -26.89 5.80 -22.81
CA PRO A 559 -26.67 6.62 -23.98
C PRO A 559 -26.30 5.76 -25.21
N GLN A 560 -27.10 5.91 -26.26
CA GLN A 560 -26.87 5.58 -27.67
C GLN A 560 -25.62 4.74 -27.99
N THR A 561 -25.74 3.42 -27.87
CA THR A 561 -24.97 2.50 -28.72
C THR A 561 -25.61 2.50 -30.10
N VAL A 562 -24.95 3.15 -31.06
CA VAL A 562 -25.34 3.08 -32.48
C VAL A 562 -25.20 1.61 -32.92
N PRO A 563 -26.22 1.00 -33.56
CA PRO A 563 -26.14 -0.39 -34.00
C PRO A 563 -25.13 -0.51 -35.15
N PHE A 564 -24.02 -1.21 -34.90
CA PHE A 564 -23.07 -1.60 -35.93
C PHE A 564 -23.73 -2.61 -36.87
N THR A 565 -23.95 -2.20 -38.12
CA THR A 565 -24.32 -3.11 -39.21
C THR A 565 -23.06 -3.38 -40.03
N PHE A 566 -22.53 -4.61 -39.94
CA PHE A 566 -21.36 -5.03 -40.69
C PHE A 566 -21.77 -5.41 -42.12
N GLN A 567 -21.42 -4.57 -43.11
CA GLN A 567 -21.50 -4.91 -44.53
C GLN A 567 -20.09 -5.11 -45.10
N LYS A 568 -20.02 -6.03 -46.08
CA LYS A 568 -18.81 -6.56 -46.70
C LYS A 568 -18.05 -5.54 -47.55
#